data_AF-A0A968PBI9-F1
#
_entry.id   AF-A0A968PBI9-F1
#
_cell.length_a   1.000
_cell.length_b   1.000
_cell.length_c   1.000
_cell.angle_alpha   90.00
_cell.angle_beta   90.00
_cell.angle_gamma   90.00
#
_symmetry.space_group_name_H-M   'P 1'
#
loop_
_entity.id
_entity.type
_entity.pdbx_description
1 polymer ?
#
loop_
_entity_poly.entity_id
_entity_poly.type
_entity_poly.pdbx_seq_one_letter_code
_entity_poly.pdbx_strand_id
1 'polypeptide(L)'
;MVQRISDNDWGAAKPVLNYFRKHLAHHRLALGVLLLVITATFLAAAMVHLHQTESQAIQQDNQTVQIRKTIEDHLRMYQQMIGTVRAVFLASEEVTADEWRMFLQSAGYPHNCAGMSSLGYVRRISSDRPKAVPSDRSRSESQSTDVYALTYLSLSDGRMLESSTNLAQFYQHRELLDQAALEGRSLMGTFWGHPRLDGRDPADASESQFLMPQWVIYEPIVEVLDGKTGKSRRIKGWVVATLDTRQMLQQLQGKLPGTKVTVPEEPWIATGVRSQLAAQCAQKANQQDSADPLCGQTAASAHSA
;
A
#
# COMPACT_ATOMS: atom_id res chain seq x y z
N MET A 1 -108.15 -11.33 -19.09
CA MET A 1 -107.90 -10.41 -17.97
C MET A 1 -106.50 -9.85 -18.16
N VAL A 2 -106.40 -8.69 -18.83
CA VAL A 2 -105.12 -8.05 -19.21
C VAL A 2 -105.19 -6.61 -18.72
N GLN A 3 -104.49 -6.31 -17.63
CA GLN A 3 -104.37 -4.95 -17.10
C GLN A 3 -103.27 -4.23 -17.87
N ARG A 4 -103.69 -3.22 -18.64
CA ARG A 4 -102.87 -2.30 -19.41
C ARG A 4 -102.17 -1.35 -18.42
N ILE A 5 -100.87 -1.56 -18.19
CA ILE A 5 -100.05 -0.64 -17.40
C ILE A 5 -99.85 0.63 -18.22
N SER A 6 -100.29 1.75 -17.64
CA SER A 6 -100.30 3.08 -18.23
C SER A 6 -98.89 3.57 -18.49
N ASP A 7 -98.69 4.06 -19.71
CA ASP A 7 -97.59 4.94 -20.08
C ASP A 7 -97.60 6.23 -19.25
N ASN A 8 -96.41 6.82 -19.13
CA ASN A 8 -96.10 8.22 -18.80
C ASN A 8 -96.18 8.68 -17.34
N ASP A 9 -95.09 8.44 -16.60
CA ASP A 9 -94.61 9.43 -15.63
C ASP A 9 -93.07 9.51 -15.57
N TRP A 10 -92.45 9.90 -16.68
CA TRP A 10 -90.99 10.17 -16.77
C TRP A 10 -90.63 11.65 -16.48
N GLY A 11 -91.57 12.43 -15.94
CA GLY A 11 -91.37 13.86 -15.65
C GLY A 11 -90.44 14.15 -14.47
N ALA A 12 -90.35 13.24 -13.49
CA ALA A 12 -89.60 13.42 -12.25
C ALA A 12 -88.12 12.99 -12.30
N ALA A 13 -87.65 12.39 -13.40
CA ALA A 13 -86.28 11.88 -13.51
C ALA A 13 -85.23 12.95 -13.90
N LYS A 14 -85.67 14.09 -14.44
CA LYS A 14 -84.79 15.19 -14.90
C LYS A 14 -84.01 15.92 -13.79
N PRO A 15 -84.58 16.26 -12.62
CA PRO A 15 -83.83 16.97 -11.57
C PRO A 15 -82.73 16.11 -10.92
N VAL A 16 -82.98 14.80 -10.77
CA VAL A 16 -81.99 13.87 -10.19
C VAL A 16 -80.77 13.72 -11.11
N LEU A 17 -80.99 13.59 -12.43
CA LEU A 17 -79.90 13.48 -13.41
C LEU A 17 -79.02 14.73 -13.44
N ASN A 18 -79.60 15.92 -13.29
CA ASN A 18 -78.86 17.18 -13.24
C ASN A 18 -78.04 17.33 -11.96
N TYR A 19 -78.52 16.81 -10.82
CA TYR A 19 -77.76 16.83 -9.57
C TYR A 19 -76.52 15.91 -9.66
N PHE A 20 -76.69 14.69 -10.19
CA PHE A 20 -75.56 13.77 -10.43
C PHE A 20 -74.54 14.33 -11.43
N ARG A 21 -75.00 14.96 -12.52
CA ARG A 21 -74.10 15.55 -13.52
C ARG A 21 -73.28 16.72 -12.94
N LYS A 22 -73.87 17.53 -12.07
CA LYS A 22 -73.17 18.62 -11.37
C LYS A 22 -72.17 18.08 -10.36
N HIS A 23 -72.52 17.01 -9.64
CA HIS A 23 -71.63 16.35 -8.68
C HIS A 23 -70.44 15.65 -9.36
N LEU A 24 -70.67 14.99 -10.51
CA LEU A 24 -69.61 14.40 -11.33
C LEU A 24 -68.67 15.47 -11.93
N ALA A 25 -69.20 16.63 -12.33
CA ALA A 25 -68.37 17.72 -12.86
C ALA A 25 -67.42 18.30 -11.79
N HIS A 26 -67.88 18.44 -10.54
CA HIS A 26 -67.02 18.88 -9.44
C HIS A 26 -65.94 17.86 -9.08
N HIS A 27 -66.26 16.55 -9.13
CA HIS A 27 -65.25 15.51 -8.93
C HIS A 27 -64.19 15.47 -10.03
N ARG A 28 -64.56 15.75 -11.28
CA ARG A 28 -63.59 15.84 -12.38
C ARG A 28 -62.62 17.00 -12.22
N LEU A 29 -63.09 18.16 -11.75
CA LEU A 29 -62.22 19.29 -11.44
C LEU A 29 -61.28 18.97 -10.27
N ALA A 30 -61.79 18.39 -9.19
CA ALA A 30 -60.97 18.00 -8.04
C ALA A 30 -59.89 16.97 -8.42
N LEU A 31 -60.23 15.96 -9.23
CA LEU A 31 -59.27 14.99 -9.77
C LEU A 31 -58.22 15.65 -10.67
N GLY A 32 -58.61 16.64 -11.48
CA GLY A 32 -57.69 17.39 -12.33
C GLY A 32 -56.66 18.18 -11.52
N VAL A 33 -57.10 18.89 -10.47
CA VAL A 33 -56.20 19.62 -9.56
C VAL A 33 -55.27 18.65 -8.82
N LEU A 34 -55.79 17.52 -8.33
CA LEU A 34 -54.98 16.51 -7.66
C LEU A 34 -53.89 15.96 -8.59
N LEU A 35 -54.25 15.58 -9.82
CA LEU A 35 -53.28 15.10 -10.81
C LEU A 35 -52.22 16.15 -11.11
N LEU A 36 -52.60 17.41 -11.26
CA LEU A 36 -51.65 18.51 -11.51
C LEU A 36 -50.65 18.67 -10.36
N VAL A 37 -51.12 18.62 -9.11
CA VAL A 37 -50.25 18.70 -7.92
C VAL A 37 -49.30 17.49 -7.85
N ILE A 38 -49.78 16.28 -8.12
CA ILE A 38 -48.95 15.07 -8.15
C ILE A 38 -47.89 15.18 -9.25
N THR A 39 -48.26 15.59 -10.47
CA THR A 39 -47.32 15.76 -11.58
C THR A 39 -46.28 16.84 -11.27
N ALA A 40 -46.68 17.98 -10.69
CA ALA A 40 -45.77 19.04 -10.29
C ALA A 40 -44.78 18.58 -9.20
N THR A 41 -45.28 17.84 -8.20
CA THR A 41 -44.45 17.28 -7.12
C THR A 41 -43.45 16.25 -7.67
N PHE A 42 -43.90 15.38 -8.57
CA PHE A 42 -43.04 14.40 -9.21
C PHE A 42 -41.95 15.05 -10.06
N LEU A 43 -42.28 16.10 -10.84
CA LEU A 43 -41.28 16.86 -11.61
C LEU A 43 -40.25 17.53 -10.69
N ALA A 44 -40.69 18.16 -9.60
CA ALA A 44 -39.80 18.79 -8.64
C ALA A 44 -38.85 17.76 -7.99
N ALA A 45 -39.37 16.61 -7.59
CA ALA A 45 -38.57 15.52 -7.03
C ALA A 45 -37.54 14.99 -8.05
N ALA A 46 -37.94 14.81 -9.31
CA ALA A 46 -37.05 14.37 -10.38
C ALA A 46 -35.91 15.37 -10.64
N MET A 47 -36.19 16.68 -10.65
CA MET A 47 -35.15 17.71 -10.82
C MET A 47 -34.17 17.74 -9.64
N VAL A 48 -34.67 17.63 -8.40
CA VAL A 48 -33.82 17.56 -7.22
C VAL A 48 -32.93 16.33 -7.27
N HIS A 49 -33.47 15.18 -7.66
CA HIS A 49 -32.69 13.94 -7.79
C HIS A 49 -31.59 14.07 -8.86
N LEU A 50 -31.89 14.66 -10.02
CA LEU A 50 -30.89 14.87 -11.08
C LEU A 50 -29.77 15.80 -10.60
N HIS A 51 -30.10 16.93 -9.98
CA HIS A 51 -29.09 17.84 -9.42
C HIS A 51 -28.26 17.21 -8.30
N GLN A 52 -28.88 16.37 -7.45
CA GLN A 52 -28.16 15.65 -6.41
C GLN A 52 -27.17 14.65 -7.01
N THR A 53 -27.56 13.91 -8.06
CA THR A 53 -26.66 12.95 -8.71
C THR A 53 -25.47 13.62 -9.40
N GLU A 54 -25.70 14.75 -10.07
CA GLU A 54 -24.63 15.51 -10.74
C GLU A 54 -23.67 16.14 -9.72
N SER A 55 -24.22 16.77 -8.68
CA SER A 55 -23.41 17.36 -7.59
C SER A 55 -22.58 16.30 -6.86
N GLN A 56 -23.16 15.14 -6.58
CA GLN A 56 -22.43 14.02 -5.96
C GLN A 56 -21.32 13.50 -6.86
N ALA A 57 -21.56 13.36 -8.17
CA ALA A 57 -20.53 12.91 -9.12
C ALA A 57 -19.37 13.92 -9.18
N ILE A 58 -19.65 15.22 -9.27
CA ILE A 58 -18.64 16.28 -9.27
C ILE A 58 -17.86 16.28 -7.94
N GLN A 59 -18.54 16.10 -6.80
CA GLN A 59 -17.90 16.05 -5.50
C GLN A 59 -16.96 14.83 -5.38
N GLN A 60 -17.37 13.67 -5.87
CA GLN A 60 -16.56 12.45 -5.88
C GLN A 60 -15.33 12.59 -6.80
N ASP A 61 -15.48 13.21 -7.97
CA ASP A 61 -14.36 13.46 -8.87
C ASP A 61 -13.34 14.43 -8.24
N ASN A 62 -13.82 15.54 -7.67
CA ASN A 62 -12.97 16.48 -6.95
C ASN A 62 -12.22 15.83 -5.78
N GLN A 63 -12.88 14.95 -5.02
CA GLN A 63 -12.24 14.19 -3.94
C GLN A 63 -11.17 13.24 -4.48
N THR A 64 -11.44 12.56 -5.60
CA THR A 64 -10.47 11.65 -6.24
C THR A 64 -9.24 12.40 -6.73
N VAL A 65 -9.42 13.56 -7.37
CA VAL A 65 -8.33 14.44 -7.80
C VAL A 65 -7.51 14.93 -6.60
N GLN A 66 -8.16 15.33 -5.51
CA GLN A 66 -7.47 15.75 -4.29
C GLN A 66 -6.67 14.61 -3.63
N ILE A 67 -7.24 13.41 -3.54
CA ILE A 67 -6.54 12.21 -3.04
C ILE A 67 -5.30 11.93 -3.88
N ARG A 68 -5.48 11.88 -5.20
CA ARG A 68 -4.39 11.61 -6.13
C ARG A 68 -3.26 12.62 -5.98
N LYS A 69 -3.59 13.92 -5.98
CA LYS A 69 -2.61 14.99 -5.81
C LYS A 69 -1.86 14.85 -4.49
N THR A 70 -2.58 14.53 -3.41
CA THR A 70 -1.97 14.35 -2.08
C THR A 70 -1.02 13.15 -2.06
N ILE A 71 -1.35 12.05 -2.74
CA ILE A 71 -0.45 10.90 -2.89
C ILE A 71 0.79 11.29 -3.69
N GLU A 72 0.61 11.96 -4.84
CA GLU A 72 1.70 12.43 -5.70
C GLU A 72 2.67 13.37 -4.95
N ASP A 73 2.13 14.30 -4.15
CA ASP A 73 2.92 15.22 -3.35
C ASP A 73 3.77 14.49 -2.29
N HIS A 74 3.21 13.48 -1.60
CA HIS A 74 3.99 12.67 -0.65
C HIS A 74 5.06 11.81 -1.34
N LEU A 75 4.74 11.19 -2.49
CA LEU A 75 5.74 10.41 -3.24
C LEU A 75 6.89 11.28 -3.74
N ARG A 76 6.59 12.50 -4.21
CA ARG A 76 7.61 13.47 -4.61
C ARG A 76 8.50 13.87 -3.45
N MET A 77 7.91 14.09 -2.28
CA MET A 77 8.65 14.40 -1.05
C MET A 77 9.57 13.25 -0.63
N TYR A 78 9.11 11.99 -0.71
CA TYR A 78 9.95 10.82 -0.45
C TYR A 78 11.11 10.73 -1.44
N GLN A 79 10.84 10.93 -2.73
CA GLN A 79 11.88 10.94 -3.76
C GLN A 79 12.92 12.03 -3.50
N GLN A 80 12.49 13.23 -3.09
CA GLN A 80 13.40 14.31 -2.72
C GLN A 80 14.25 13.95 -1.51
N MET A 81 13.66 13.33 -0.48
CA MET A 81 14.41 12.88 0.70
C MET A 81 15.46 11.82 0.33
N ILE A 82 15.06 10.80 -0.44
CA ILE A 82 15.96 9.74 -0.92
C ILE A 82 17.10 10.33 -1.78
N GLY A 83 16.79 11.29 -2.65
CA GLY A 83 17.79 12.01 -3.44
C GLY A 83 18.75 12.83 -2.58
N THR A 84 18.25 13.48 -1.52
CA THR A 84 19.09 14.26 -0.58
C THR A 84 20.03 13.34 0.18
N VAL A 85 19.53 12.20 0.67
CA VAL A 85 20.32 11.14 1.31
C VAL A 85 21.40 10.62 0.37
N ARG A 86 21.04 10.30 -0.88
CA ARG A 86 22.00 9.86 -1.90
C ARG A 86 23.11 10.90 -2.08
N ALA A 87 22.77 12.19 -2.11
CA ALA A 87 23.75 13.26 -2.25
C ALA A 87 24.76 13.29 -1.09
N VAL A 88 24.34 13.01 0.14
CA VAL A 88 25.25 12.90 1.29
C VAL A 88 26.29 11.79 1.09
N PHE A 89 25.87 10.60 0.64
CA PHE A 89 26.77 9.48 0.38
C PHE A 89 27.66 9.65 -0.87
N LEU A 90 27.27 10.54 -1.79
CA LEU A 90 28.11 10.97 -2.91
C LEU A 90 29.13 12.03 -2.50
N ALA A 91 28.77 12.90 -1.55
CA ALA A 91 29.63 13.98 -1.07
C ALA A 91 30.69 13.51 -0.07
N SER A 92 30.43 12.42 0.67
CA SER A 92 31.37 11.84 1.63
C SER A 92 31.83 10.44 1.22
N GLU A 93 33.12 10.16 1.39
CA GLU A 93 33.66 8.80 1.18
C GLU A 93 33.04 7.81 2.16
N GLU A 94 32.97 8.19 3.43
CA GLU A 94 32.34 7.41 4.50
C GLU A 94 31.39 8.31 5.29
N VAL A 95 30.22 7.79 5.62
CA VAL A 95 29.24 8.46 6.50
C VAL A 95 29.17 7.59 7.73
N THR A 96 29.48 8.15 8.89
CA THR A 96 29.39 7.46 10.18
C THR A 96 27.94 7.37 10.63
N ALA A 97 27.66 6.47 11.59
CA ALA A 97 26.33 6.33 12.15
C ALA A 97 25.82 7.62 12.84
N ASP A 98 26.71 8.35 13.52
CA ASP A 98 26.37 9.61 14.16
C ASP A 98 26.08 10.73 13.16
N GLU A 99 26.86 10.85 12.09
CA GLU A 99 26.58 11.78 10.99
C GLU A 99 25.25 11.47 10.31
N TRP A 100 24.98 10.19 10.06
CA TRP A 100 23.72 9.72 9.50
C TRP A 100 22.53 10.13 10.37
N ARG A 101 22.61 9.86 11.68
CA ARG A 101 21.58 10.22 12.66
C ARG A 101 21.37 11.73 12.73
N MET A 102 22.45 12.51 12.84
CA MET A 102 22.37 13.98 12.89
C MET A 102 21.77 14.56 11.61
N PHE A 103 22.16 14.03 10.45
CA PHE A 103 21.60 14.42 9.16
C PHE A 103 20.09 14.17 9.10
N LEU A 104 19.63 12.96 9.43
CA LEU A 104 18.19 12.65 9.40
C LEU A 104 17.37 13.45 10.41
N GLN A 105 17.91 13.70 11.60
CA GLN A 105 17.26 14.54 12.60
C GLN A 105 17.12 15.99 12.12
N SER A 106 18.18 16.57 11.54
CA SER A 106 18.15 17.93 11.00
C SER A 106 17.26 18.07 9.76
N ALA A 107 17.15 17.01 8.94
CA ALA A 107 16.20 16.94 7.83
C ALA A 107 14.75 16.74 8.28
N GLY A 108 14.51 16.53 9.58
CA GLY A 108 13.18 16.29 10.15
C GLY A 108 12.55 14.98 9.69
N TYR A 109 13.35 13.95 9.37
CA TYR A 109 12.88 12.69 8.79
C TYR A 109 11.64 12.09 9.48
N PRO A 110 11.59 11.94 10.82
CA PRO A 110 10.43 11.36 11.50
C PRO A 110 9.12 12.10 11.26
N HIS A 111 9.19 13.41 11.04
CA HIS A 111 8.02 14.28 10.88
C HIS A 111 7.68 14.51 9.41
N ASN A 112 8.70 14.75 8.59
CA ASN A 112 8.54 15.11 7.19
C ASN A 112 8.25 13.89 6.32
N CYS A 113 8.81 12.72 6.61
CA CYS A 113 8.64 11.51 5.78
C CYS A 113 7.63 10.53 6.39
N ALA A 114 6.56 11.06 6.94
CA ALA A 114 5.59 10.27 7.65
C ALA A 114 4.90 9.29 6.68
N GLY A 115 4.87 7.98 7.01
CA GLY A 115 4.50 6.90 6.07
C GLY A 115 5.69 6.14 5.48
N MET A 116 6.91 6.70 5.54
CA MET A 116 8.16 5.96 5.34
C MET A 116 8.51 5.26 6.65
N SER A 117 8.45 3.93 6.67
CA SER A 117 8.70 3.14 7.87
C SER A 117 10.18 3.06 8.21
N SER A 118 11.04 3.00 7.19
CA SER A 118 12.48 3.02 7.38
C SER A 118 13.23 3.63 6.21
N LEU A 119 14.41 4.16 6.49
CA LEU A 119 15.33 4.74 5.54
C LEU A 119 16.75 4.32 5.92
N GLY A 120 17.49 3.74 4.99
CA GLY A 120 18.77 3.13 5.26
C GLY A 120 19.75 3.18 4.10
N TYR A 121 20.93 2.63 4.36
CA TYR A 121 22.02 2.53 3.40
C TYR A 121 22.51 1.09 3.29
N VAL A 122 22.56 0.59 2.06
CA VAL A 122 23.06 -0.73 1.69
C VAL A 122 24.41 -0.54 1.02
N ARG A 123 25.47 -1.02 1.66
CA ARG A 123 26.83 -0.99 1.11
C ARG A 123 27.03 -2.18 0.18
N ARG A 124 27.53 -1.92 -1.04
CA ARG A 124 28.03 -2.98 -1.91
C ARG A 124 29.46 -3.32 -1.49
N ILE A 125 29.67 -4.53 -1.02
CA ILE A 125 31.00 -5.06 -0.75
C ILE A 125 31.31 -6.00 -1.90
N SER A 126 32.06 -5.50 -2.87
CA SER A 126 32.47 -6.33 -3.99
C SER A 126 33.57 -7.29 -3.57
N SER A 127 33.45 -8.54 -4.02
CA SER A 127 34.46 -9.58 -3.84
C SER A 127 35.74 -9.35 -4.64
N ASP A 128 35.80 -8.30 -5.48
CA ASP A 128 36.90 -7.94 -6.37
C ASP A 128 38.23 -7.55 -5.66
N ARG A 129 38.43 -7.95 -4.40
CA ARG A 129 39.81 -8.20 -3.97
C ARG A 129 40.34 -9.30 -4.91
N PRO A 130 41.43 -9.05 -5.66
CA PRO A 130 42.02 -10.08 -6.48
C PRO A 130 42.56 -11.17 -5.54
N LYS A 131 41.73 -12.16 -5.22
CA LYS A 131 42.22 -13.48 -4.83
C LYS A 131 42.99 -13.93 -6.05
N ALA A 132 44.32 -14.00 -5.95
CA ALA A 132 45.19 -14.53 -7.00
C ALA A 132 44.54 -15.80 -7.56
N VAL A 133 43.98 -15.72 -8.77
CA VAL A 133 43.11 -16.75 -9.31
C VAL A 133 43.98 -17.94 -9.75
N PRO A 134 43.80 -19.14 -9.18
CA PRO A 134 44.29 -20.37 -9.79
C PRO A 134 43.48 -20.59 -11.07
N SER A 135 44.18 -20.64 -12.20
CA SER A 135 43.61 -20.85 -13.52
C SER A 135 43.13 -22.28 -13.68
N ASP A 136 41.94 -22.61 -13.17
CA ASP A 136 41.26 -23.84 -13.60
C ASP A 136 39.83 -23.54 -14.05
N ARG A 137 39.66 -23.72 -15.37
CA ARG A 137 38.45 -23.50 -16.14
C ARG A 137 37.42 -24.57 -15.76
N SER A 138 36.57 -24.26 -14.79
CA SER A 138 35.24 -24.88 -14.70
C SER A 138 34.19 -23.79 -14.76
N ARG A 139 33.38 -23.86 -15.80
CA ARG A 139 32.26 -22.98 -16.17
C ARG A 139 31.14 -23.11 -15.13
N SER A 140 31.41 -22.71 -13.91
CA SER A 140 30.39 -22.52 -12.89
C SER A 140 29.82 -21.13 -13.09
N GLU A 141 28.50 -21.08 -13.22
CA GLU A 141 27.67 -19.89 -13.14
C GLU A 141 28.25 -18.95 -12.09
N SER A 142 28.84 -17.83 -12.56
CA SER A 142 29.57 -16.89 -11.73
C SER A 142 28.57 -16.21 -10.81
N GLN A 143 28.26 -16.85 -9.68
CA GLN A 143 27.57 -16.23 -8.58
C GLN A 143 28.46 -15.06 -8.16
N SER A 144 28.11 -13.86 -8.63
CA SER A 144 28.68 -12.62 -8.11
C SER A 144 28.67 -12.75 -6.59
N THR A 145 29.86 -12.77 -5.99
CA THR A 145 30.05 -12.90 -4.54
C THR A 145 29.94 -11.53 -3.87
N ASP A 146 29.23 -10.61 -4.52
CA ASP A 146 28.92 -9.30 -3.96
C ASP A 146 28.01 -9.49 -2.73
N VAL A 147 28.40 -8.84 -1.64
CA VAL A 147 27.62 -8.78 -0.42
C VAL A 147 26.92 -7.43 -0.36
N TYR A 148 25.61 -7.45 -0.12
CA TYR A 148 24.76 -6.26 0.01
C TYR A 148 24.45 -6.03 1.48
N ALA A 149 25.39 -5.39 2.19
CA ALA A 149 25.29 -5.21 3.64
C ALA A 149 24.43 -3.99 3.97
N LEU A 150 23.25 -4.19 4.56
CA LEU A 150 22.45 -3.11 5.13
C LEU A 150 23.19 -2.53 6.33
N THR A 151 23.88 -1.40 6.17
CA THR A 151 24.80 -0.85 7.19
C THR A 151 24.04 0.02 8.20
N TYR A 152 23.19 0.90 7.70
CA TYR A 152 22.42 1.83 8.52
C TYR A 152 20.94 1.69 8.19
N LEU A 153 20.09 1.72 9.22
CA LEU A 153 18.65 1.79 9.05
C LEU A 153 18.04 2.67 10.13
N SER A 154 17.37 3.74 9.71
CA SER A 154 16.63 4.63 10.60
C SER A 154 15.14 4.37 10.44
N LEU A 155 14.47 4.17 11.58
CA LEU A 155 13.05 3.91 11.66
C LEU A 155 12.28 5.22 11.80
N SER A 156 11.00 5.19 11.46
CA SER A 156 10.11 6.35 11.60
C SER A 156 9.93 6.83 13.04
N ASP A 157 10.15 5.98 14.03
CA ASP A 157 10.15 6.33 15.46
C ASP A 157 11.46 7.00 15.93
N GLY A 158 12.39 7.27 15.01
CA GLY A 158 13.66 7.93 15.29
C GLY A 158 14.75 6.99 15.79
N ARG A 159 14.46 5.69 16.01
CA ARG A 159 15.50 4.71 16.34
C ARG A 159 16.39 4.46 15.12
N MET A 160 17.66 4.19 15.40
CA MET A 160 18.64 3.80 14.40
C MET A 160 19.15 2.39 14.73
N LEU A 161 19.24 1.56 13.71
CA LEU A 161 19.75 0.21 13.76
C LEU A 161 20.98 0.14 12.86
N GLU A 162 22.08 -0.28 13.43
CA GLU A 162 23.21 -0.78 12.66
C GLU A 162 22.95 -2.26 12.41
N SER A 163 22.97 -2.63 11.14
CA SER A 163 22.80 -4.01 10.73
C SER A 163 24.00 -4.46 9.92
N SER A 164 24.20 -5.77 9.86
CA SER A 164 25.11 -6.42 8.91
C SER A 164 24.35 -7.43 8.04
N THR A 165 23.01 -7.32 8.02
CA THR A 165 22.16 -8.20 7.22
C THR A 165 22.57 -8.11 5.75
N ASN A 166 22.93 -9.26 5.19
CA ASN A 166 23.22 -9.37 3.77
C ASN A 166 21.92 -9.52 2.99
N LEU A 167 21.49 -8.44 2.35
CA LEU A 167 20.27 -8.43 1.54
C LEU A 167 20.35 -9.36 0.32
N ALA A 168 21.56 -9.76 -0.09
CA ALA A 168 21.74 -10.74 -1.17
C ALA A 168 21.18 -12.13 -0.84
N GLN A 169 20.96 -12.43 0.45
CA GLN A 169 20.32 -13.69 0.88
C GLN A 169 18.83 -13.74 0.54
N PHE A 170 18.20 -12.59 0.32
CA PHE A 170 16.80 -12.50 -0.05
C PHE A 170 16.69 -12.24 -1.56
N TYR A 171 16.24 -13.26 -2.31
CA TYR A 171 16.20 -13.24 -3.77
C TYR A 171 15.53 -11.98 -4.35
N GLN A 172 14.37 -11.58 -3.81
CA GLN A 172 13.64 -10.41 -4.30
C GLN A 172 14.42 -9.10 -4.09
N HIS A 173 15.10 -8.95 -2.95
CA HIS A 173 15.91 -7.77 -2.67
C HIS A 173 17.14 -7.73 -3.57
N ARG A 174 17.81 -8.89 -3.73
CA ARG A 174 18.95 -9.03 -4.65
C ARG A 174 18.58 -8.65 -6.08
N GLU A 175 17.49 -9.22 -6.61
CA GLU A 175 17.05 -8.97 -7.99
C GLU A 175 16.78 -7.48 -8.22
N LEU A 176 16.07 -6.83 -7.29
CA LEU A 176 15.75 -5.41 -7.41
C LEU A 176 16.99 -4.50 -7.27
N LEU A 177 17.93 -4.86 -6.40
CA LEU A 177 19.23 -4.18 -6.27
C LEU A 177 20.06 -4.30 -7.55
N ASP A 178 20.14 -5.50 -8.12
CA ASP A 178 20.86 -5.81 -9.36
C ASP A 178 20.25 -5.04 -10.55
N GLN A 179 18.91 -5.01 -10.65
CA GLN A 179 18.20 -4.22 -11.67
C GLN A 179 18.42 -2.72 -11.48
N ALA A 180 18.35 -2.21 -10.24
CA ALA A 180 18.56 -0.79 -9.96
C ALA A 180 19.99 -0.37 -10.30
N ALA A 181 20.96 -1.23 -10.02
CA ALA A 181 22.35 -1.04 -10.41
C ALA A 181 22.55 -1.04 -11.93
N LEU A 182 21.89 -1.97 -12.64
CA LEU A 182 21.97 -2.07 -14.10
C LEU A 182 21.37 -0.83 -14.80
N GLU A 183 20.20 -0.38 -14.32
CA GLU A 183 19.48 0.74 -14.93
C GLU A 183 20.01 2.11 -14.46
N GLY A 184 20.68 2.16 -13.31
CA GLY A 184 21.21 3.39 -12.72
C GLY A 184 20.14 4.39 -12.31
N ARG A 185 18.93 3.92 -12.00
CA ARG A 185 17.79 4.74 -11.54
C ARG A 185 17.09 4.10 -10.33
N SER A 186 16.26 4.87 -9.65
CA SER A 186 15.44 4.35 -8.56
C SER A 186 14.52 3.26 -9.07
N LEU A 187 14.51 2.12 -8.38
CA LEU A 187 13.50 1.08 -8.60
C LEU A 187 12.67 0.88 -7.35
N MET A 188 11.42 0.53 -7.57
CA MET A 188 10.42 0.31 -6.53
C MET A 188 9.85 -1.10 -6.70
N GLY A 189 9.78 -1.85 -5.62
CA GLY A 189 9.18 -3.18 -5.59
C GLY A 189 8.26 -3.34 -4.39
N THR A 190 7.35 -4.31 -4.49
CA THR A 190 6.45 -4.70 -3.41
C THR A 190 6.85 -6.05 -2.85
N PHE A 191 7.06 -6.10 -1.53
CA PHE A 191 7.53 -7.27 -0.82
C PHE A 191 6.44 -7.76 0.13
N TRP A 192 6.23 -9.08 0.16
CA TRP A 192 5.24 -9.74 1.01
C TRP A 192 5.94 -10.70 1.97
N GLY A 193 5.53 -10.71 3.24
CA GLY A 193 5.97 -11.72 4.22
C GLY A 193 7.47 -11.74 4.53
N HIS A 194 8.23 -10.74 4.12
CA HIS A 194 9.67 -10.68 4.39
C HIS A 194 9.96 -10.13 5.80
N PRO A 195 11.05 -10.57 6.45
CA PRO A 195 11.50 -9.97 7.69
C PRO A 195 11.66 -8.48 7.43
N ARG A 196 10.91 -7.68 8.20
CA ARG A 196 11.01 -6.24 8.11
C ARG A 196 12.48 -5.88 8.30
N LEU A 197 12.95 -4.93 7.49
CA LEU A 197 14.31 -4.41 7.65
C LEU A 197 14.51 -3.82 9.06
N ASP A 198 13.41 -3.45 9.74
CA ASP A 198 13.39 -2.91 11.11
C ASP A 198 13.89 -3.85 12.22
N GLY A 199 14.31 -5.07 11.87
CA GLY A 199 14.99 -5.99 12.79
C GLY A 199 14.09 -6.51 13.92
N ARG A 200 12.78 -6.24 13.91
CA ARG A 200 11.86 -6.87 14.85
C ARG A 200 11.77 -8.35 14.53
N ASP A 201 11.82 -9.17 15.59
CA ASP A 201 11.67 -10.61 15.42
C ASP A 201 10.32 -10.87 14.74
N PRO A 202 10.31 -11.65 13.65
CA PRO A 202 9.06 -12.10 13.07
C PRO A 202 8.10 -12.73 14.11
N ALA A 203 8.61 -13.34 15.18
CA ALA A 203 7.77 -13.90 16.25
C ALA A 203 6.95 -12.83 17.02
N ASP A 204 7.44 -11.60 17.11
CA ASP A 204 6.77 -10.50 17.83
C ASP A 204 5.77 -9.74 16.96
N ALA A 205 5.83 -9.92 15.63
CA ALA A 205 4.90 -9.29 14.72
C ALA A 205 3.57 -10.07 14.71
N SER A 206 2.48 -9.44 15.16
CA SER A 206 1.14 -10.01 15.04
C SER A 206 0.89 -10.48 13.60
N GLU A 207 0.32 -11.67 13.38
CA GLU A 207 0.06 -12.29 12.06
C GLU A 207 -0.49 -11.32 10.99
N SER A 208 -1.30 -10.35 11.40
CA SER A 208 -1.88 -9.32 10.52
C SER A 208 -0.87 -8.32 9.95
N GLN A 209 0.31 -8.16 10.55
CA GLN A 209 1.37 -7.26 10.09
C GLN A 209 2.25 -7.88 8.99
N PHE A 210 2.31 -9.21 8.89
CA PHE A 210 3.04 -9.92 7.84
C PHE A 210 2.36 -9.89 6.48
N LEU A 211 1.04 -9.71 6.49
CA LEU A 211 0.19 -9.83 5.30
C LEU A 211 0.06 -8.50 4.54
N MET A 212 0.69 -7.43 5.00
CA MET A 212 0.61 -6.14 4.29
C MET A 212 1.82 -5.95 3.38
N PRO A 213 1.60 -5.58 2.10
CA PRO A 213 2.69 -5.31 1.18
C PRO A 213 3.48 -4.10 1.67
N GLN A 214 4.80 -4.29 1.82
CA GLN A 214 5.72 -3.19 2.01
C GLN A 214 6.30 -2.81 0.66
N TRP A 215 6.28 -1.51 0.38
CA TRP A 215 6.89 -1.01 -0.84
C TRP A 215 8.31 -0.60 -0.47
N VAL A 216 9.29 -1.07 -1.22
CA VAL A 216 10.70 -0.76 -0.99
C VAL A 216 11.24 -0.08 -2.23
N ILE A 217 11.92 1.03 -2.01
CA ILE A 217 12.60 1.82 -3.03
C ILE A 217 14.10 1.64 -2.84
N TYR A 218 14.80 1.28 -3.92
CA TYR A 218 16.25 1.28 -3.99
C TYR A 218 16.72 2.38 -4.92
N GLU A 219 17.50 3.31 -4.39
CA GLU A 219 18.13 4.36 -5.15
C GLU A 219 19.64 4.10 -5.24
N PRO A 220 20.19 3.79 -6.44
CA PRO A 220 21.60 3.43 -6.57
C PRO A 220 22.50 4.65 -6.39
N ILE A 221 23.59 4.45 -5.64
CA ILE A 221 24.65 5.42 -5.45
C ILE A 221 25.76 5.10 -6.45
N VAL A 222 25.69 5.75 -7.60
CA VAL A 222 26.64 5.60 -8.71
C VAL A 222 27.75 6.63 -8.57
N GLU A 223 28.97 6.16 -8.36
CA GLU A 223 30.20 6.94 -8.43
C GLU A 223 30.70 6.97 -9.87
N VAL A 224 31.02 8.16 -10.38
CA VAL A 224 31.63 8.33 -11.70
C VAL A 224 33.12 8.55 -11.50
N LEU A 225 33.90 7.56 -11.90
CA LEU A 225 35.36 7.60 -11.83
C LEU A 225 35.90 8.10 -13.17
N ASP A 226 36.58 9.24 -13.14
CA ASP A 226 37.31 9.77 -14.30
C ASP A 226 38.62 9.02 -14.47
N GLY A 227 38.62 7.99 -15.31
CA GLY A 227 39.80 7.21 -15.67
C GLY A 227 40.48 7.74 -16.93
N LYS A 228 41.76 7.39 -17.12
CA LYS A 228 42.53 7.72 -18.34
C LYS A 228 41.87 7.19 -19.63
N THR A 229 41.07 6.12 -19.54
CA THR A 229 40.39 5.45 -20.66
C THR A 229 38.93 5.88 -20.83
N GLY A 230 38.44 6.82 -20.02
CA GLY A 230 37.06 7.29 -20.04
C GLY A 230 36.39 7.25 -18.67
N LYS A 231 35.12 7.66 -18.66
CA LYS A 231 34.28 7.68 -17.46
C LYS A 231 33.80 6.26 -17.15
N SER A 232 34.27 5.68 -16.05
CA SER A 232 33.74 4.42 -15.53
C SER A 232 32.67 4.72 -14.47
N ARG A 233 31.58 3.95 -14.47
CA ARG A 233 30.53 4.06 -13.45
C ARG A 233 30.66 2.87 -12.50
N ARG A 234 30.75 3.16 -11.20
CA ARG A 234 30.82 2.15 -10.15
C ARG A 234 29.67 2.34 -9.17
N ILE A 235 28.95 1.26 -8.85
CA ILE A 235 27.95 1.28 -7.78
C ILE A 235 28.65 1.15 -6.43
N LYS A 236 28.54 2.18 -5.59
CA LYS A 236 29.06 2.21 -4.20
C LYS A 236 28.10 1.51 -3.24
N GLY A 237 26.81 1.64 -3.49
CA GLY A 237 25.75 1.10 -2.66
C GLY A 237 24.38 1.60 -3.10
N TRP A 238 23.40 1.50 -2.21
CA TRP A 238 22.03 1.97 -2.44
C TRP A 238 21.48 2.66 -1.20
N VAL A 239 20.67 3.67 -1.43
CA VAL A 239 19.74 4.16 -0.42
C VAL A 239 18.51 3.26 -0.48
N VAL A 240 18.09 2.73 0.65
CA VAL A 240 16.87 1.92 0.76
C VAL A 240 15.83 2.68 1.55
N ALA A 241 14.61 2.76 1.05
CA ALA A 241 13.47 3.30 1.79
C ALA A 241 12.34 2.29 1.77
N THR A 242 11.73 2.05 2.93
CA THR A 242 10.52 1.22 3.03
C THR A 242 9.33 2.10 3.35
N LEU A 243 8.22 1.87 2.66
CA LEU A 243 6.96 2.58 2.87
C LEU A 243 5.96 1.63 3.55
N ASP A 244 5.31 2.13 4.60
CA ASP A 244 4.17 1.47 5.21
C ASP A 244 2.89 2.07 4.61
N THR A 245 2.28 1.30 3.71
CA THR A 245 1.04 1.68 3.03
C THR A 245 -0.07 2.05 4.02
N ARG A 246 -0.17 1.37 5.18
CA ARG A 246 -1.19 1.67 6.18
C ARG A 246 -0.92 3.03 6.82
N GLN A 247 0.31 3.31 7.23
CA GLN A 247 0.64 4.61 7.83
C GLN A 247 0.42 5.75 6.83
N MET A 248 0.84 5.55 5.57
CA MET A 248 0.59 6.52 4.50
C MET A 248 -0.90 6.79 4.32
N LEU A 249 -1.73 5.75 4.27
CA LEU A 249 -3.18 5.89 4.11
C LEU A 249 -3.88 6.48 5.33
N GLN A 250 -3.44 6.14 6.54
CA GLN A 250 -3.97 6.75 7.76
C GLN A 250 -3.74 8.26 7.77
N GLN A 251 -2.59 8.72 7.27
CA GLN A 251 -2.31 10.14 7.16
C GLN A 251 -3.14 10.81 6.07
N LEU A 252 -3.38 10.13 4.95
CA LEU A 252 -4.28 10.60 3.91
C LEU A 252 -5.73 10.72 4.42
N GLN A 253 -6.19 9.74 5.22
CA GLN A 253 -7.51 9.77 5.85
C GLN A 253 -7.65 10.92 6.84
N GLY A 254 -6.60 11.24 7.61
CA GLY A 254 -6.60 12.41 8.51
C GLY A 254 -6.75 13.75 7.78
N LYS A 255 -6.30 13.84 6.52
CA LYS A 255 -6.43 15.04 5.67
C LYS A 255 -7.77 15.13 4.93
N LEU A 256 -8.54 14.04 4.86
CA LEU A 256 -9.77 13.93 4.07
C LEU A 256 -10.91 13.36 4.92
N PRO A 257 -11.48 14.17 5.83
CA PRO A 257 -12.54 13.72 6.72
C PRO A 257 -13.76 13.25 5.91
N GLY A 258 -14.25 12.05 6.20
CA GLY A 258 -15.45 11.47 5.58
C GLY A 258 -15.19 10.52 4.41
N THR A 259 -13.95 10.37 3.94
CA THR A 259 -13.63 9.44 2.85
C THR A 259 -12.99 8.15 3.38
N LYS A 260 -13.67 7.01 3.19
CA LYS A 260 -13.11 5.70 3.51
C LYS A 260 -12.26 5.21 2.34
N VAL A 261 -10.95 5.42 2.42
CA VAL A 261 -10.00 4.85 1.45
C VAL A 261 -9.77 3.39 1.81
N THR A 262 -10.20 2.47 0.95
CA THR A 262 -9.92 1.04 1.07
C THR A 262 -8.84 0.66 0.06
N VAL A 263 -7.76 0.05 0.53
CA VAL A 263 -6.87 -0.70 -0.38
C VAL A 263 -7.59 -1.98 -0.73
N PRO A 264 -7.72 -2.33 -2.02
CA PRO A 264 -8.21 -3.65 -2.37
C PRO A 264 -7.22 -4.68 -1.78
N GLU A 265 -7.69 -5.42 -0.77
CA GLU A 265 -6.99 -6.63 -0.34
C GLU A 265 -7.14 -7.62 -1.48
N GLU A 266 -6.11 -7.83 -2.30
CA GLU A 266 -6.18 -8.84 -3.34
C GLU A 266 -6.24 -10.23 -2.69
N PRO A 267 -7.38 -10.94 -2.78
CA PRO A 267 -7.60 -12.16 -1.99
C PRO A 267 -6.70 -13.33 -2.45
N TRP A 268 -6.22 -13.27 -3.69
CA TRP A 268 -5.33 -14.29 -4.25
C TRP A 268 -3.90 -14.21 -3.69
N ILE A 269 -3.43 -13.01 -3.32
CA ILE A 269 -2.10 -12.83 -2.74
C ILE A 269 -2.04 -13.39 -1.31
N ALA A 270 -3.09 -13.17 -0.51
CA ALA A 270 -3.16 -13.70 0.86
C ALA A 270 -3.09 -15.24 0.89
N THR A 271 -3.67 -15.92 -0.11
CA THR A 271 -3.69 -17.39 -0.17
C THR A 271 -2.32 -17.95 -0.56
N GLY A 272 -1.63 -17.33 -1.54
CA GLY A 272 -0.31 -17.75 -1.98
C GLY A 272 0.81 -17.47 -0.97
N VAL A 273 0.75 -16.32 -0.29
CA VAL A 273 1.74 -15.95 0.73
C VAL A 273 1.59 -16.83 1.97
N ARG A 274 0.35 -17.15 2.39
CA ARG A 274 0.10 -18.08 3.50
C ARG A 274 0.63 -19.48 3.22
N SER A 275 0.47 -20.00 2.00
CA SER A 275 0.98 -21.33 1.66
C SER A 275 2.51 -21.38 1.61
N GLN A 276 3.18 -20.33 1.11
CA GLN A 276 4.64 -20.22 1.12
C GLN A 276 5.22 -20.06 2.55
N LEU A 277 4.59 -19.23 3.39
CA LEU A 277 4.99 -19.10 4.80
C LEU A 277 4.80 -20.42 5.56
N ALA A 278 3.67 -21.11 5.35
CA ALA A 278 3.45 -22.43 5.94
C ALA A 278 4.51 -23.45 5.50
N ALA A 279 4.91 -23.43 4.22
CA ALA A 279 5.96 -24.30 3.70
C ALA A 279 7.35 -23.98 4.30
N GLN A 280 7.70 -22.70 4.43
CA GLN A 280 8.97 -22.28 5.06
C GLN A 280 9.02 -22.64 6.55
N CYS A 281 7.91 -22.44 7.29
CA CYS A 281 7.82 -22.84 8.70
C CYS A 281 7.95 -24.36 8.85
N ALA A 282 7.31 -25.15 7.99
CA ALA A 282 7.46 -26.61 7.98
C ALA A 282 8.90 -27.05 7.66
N GLN A 283 9.57 -26.36 6.75
CA GLN A 283 10.96 -26.64 6.40
C GLN A 283 11.93 -26.31 7.55
N LYS A 284 11.72 -25.19 8.26
CA LYS A 284 12.49 -24.85 9.46
C LYS A 284 12.24 -25.85 10.60
N ALA A 285 11.00 -26.27 10.83
CA ALA A 285 10.68 -27.27 11.84
C ALA A 285 11.42 -28.60 11.58
N ASN A 286 11.43 -29.08 10.33
CA ASN A 286 12.16 -30.29 9.95
C ASN A 286 13.69 -30.15 10.03
N GLN A 287 14.24 -28.94 9.85
CA GLN A 287 15.67 -28.68 10.05
C GLN A 287 16.06 -28.62 11.53
N GLN A 288 15.13 -28.25 12.41
CA GLN A 288 15.37 -28.21 13.85
C GLN A 288 15.35 -29.61 14.48
N ASP A 289 14.48 -30.51 14.00
CA ASP A 289 14.40 -31.91 14.48
C ASP A 289 15.58 -32.79 14.02
N SER A 290 16.39 -32.33 13.06
CA SER A 290 17.56 -33.06 12.56
C SER A 290 18.89 -32.62 13.20
N ALA A 291 18.85 -31.68 14.15
CA ALA A 291 20.00 -31.17 14.88
C ALA A 291 19.94 -31.49 16.39
N ASP A 292 19.76 -32.78 16.76
CA ASP A 292 20.44 -33.48 17.88
C ASP A 292 19.71 -34.76 18.31
N PRO A 293 20.28 -35.96 18.06
CA PRO A 293 19.95 -37.18 18.80
C PRO A 293 20.96 -37.49 19.93
N LEU A 294 21.67 -36.48 20.45
CA LEU A 294 22.70 -36.65 21.49
C LEU A 294 22.37 -35.88 22.78
N CYS A 295 21.18 -36.09 23.33
CA CYS A 295 20.89 -35.84 24.75
C CYS A 295 19.96 -36.93 25.30
N GLY A 296 20.38 -38.18 25.14
CA GLY A 296 19.94 -39.29 25.98
C GLY A 296 21.12 -39.76 26.83
N GLN A 297 20.90 -39.84 28.15
CA GLN A 297 21.78 -40.43 29.18
C GLN A 297 22.74 -39.47 29.92
N THR A 298 22.21 -38.82 30.95
CA THR A 298 22.79 -38.74 32.31
C THR A 298 21.62 -38.43 33.26
N ALA A 299 20.96 -39.47 33.80
CA ALA A 299 21.17 -39.96 35.16
C ALA A 299 21.06 -38.84 36.21
N ALA A 300 19.90 -38.65 36.84
CA ALA A 300 19.52 -39.35 38.07
C ALA A 300 20.50 -39.09 39.24
N SER A 301 20.29 -38.00 39.98
CA SER A 301 20.45 -37.93 41.45
C SER A 301 20.20 -36.50 41.95
N ALA A 302 19.08 -36.29 42.65
CA ALA A 302 18.95 -35.30 43.73
C ALA A 302 17.49 -35.32 44.26
N HIS A 303 17.17 -36.38 45.00
CA HIS A 303 16.26 -36.30 46.13
C HIS A 303 17.12 -36.25 47.39
N SER A 304 16.90 -35.24 48.24
CA SER A 304 17.20 -35.12 49.68
C SER A 304 17.93 -33.81 50.05
N ALA A 305 17.13 -32.82 50.48
CA ALA A 305 17.32 -31.89 51.60
C ALA A 305 16.39 -30.69 51.41
#